data_AF-A0A0H5BQG1-F1
#
_entry.id   AF-A0A0H5BQG1-F1
#
_cell.length_a   1.000
_cell.length_b   1.000
_cell.length_c   1.000
_cell.angle_alpha   90.00
_cell.angle_beta   90.00
_cell.angle_gamma   90.00
#
_symmetry.space_group_name_H-M   'P 1'
#
loop_
_entity.id
_entity.type
_entity.pdbx_description
1 polymer ?
#
loop_
_entity_poly.entity_id
_entity_poly.type
_entity_poly.pdbx_seq_one_letter_code
_entity_poly.pdbx_strand_id
1 'polypeptide(L)'
;MFQNFDEIQKLSQENVDVAVKSASAVTKGVQAIAVEVADYSKKSFEQSSAAAEKLLGAKSLDKAFEIQSDYVKAAYEGLISQATKLGALYTDLAKEACKPYENVFSRFGAPKS
;
A
#
# COMPACT_ATOMS: atom_id res chain seq x y z
N MET A 1 26.47 39.99 3.19
CA MET A 1 26.61 38.85 4.12
C MET A 1 25.28 38.41 4.73
N PHE A 2 24.37 39.32 5.09
CA PHE A 2 23.01 38.98 5.59
C PHE A 2 22.13 38.23 4.57
N GLN A 3 22.15 38.59 3.28
CA GLN A 3 21.35 37.90 2.24
C GLN A 3 21.67 36.40 2.12
N ASN A 4 22.96 36.03 2.20
CA ASN A 4 23.36 34.62 2.13
C ASN A 4 22.90 33.83 3.37
N PHE A 5 22.76 34.47 4.53
CA PHE A 5 22.30 33.82 5.74
C PHE A 5 20.78 33.54 5.69
N ASP A 6 19.99 34.52 5.24
CA ASP A 6 18.54 34.36 5.05
C ASP A 6 18.24 33.30 3.98
N GLU A 7 19.02 33.23 2.91
CA GLU A 7 18.90 32.18 1.88
C GLU A 7 19.23 30.79 2.43
N ILE A 8 20.32 30.65 3.21
CA ILE A 8 20.67 29.38 3.86
C ILE A 8 19.58 28.96 4.85
N GLN A 9 19.04 29.90 5.63
CA GLN A 9 17.97 29.62 6.58
C GLN A 9 16.68 29.18 5.86
N LYS A 10 16.34 29.83 4.75
CA LYS A 10 15.17 29.47 3.93
C LYS A 10 15.32 28.09 3.28
N LEU A 11 16.49 27.79 2.73
CA LEU A 11 16.81 26.46 2.19
C LEU A 11 16.73 25.37 3.27
N SER A 12 17.21 25.65 4.48
CA SER A 12 17.10 24.74 5.62
C SER A 12 15.62 24.46 5.98
N GLN A 13 14.79 25.51 6.06
CA GLN A 13 13.36 25.37 6.34
C GLN A 13 12.62 24.60 5.23
N GLU A 14 12.90 24.89 3.97
CA GLU A 14 12.31 24.19 2.82
C GLU A 14 12.68 22.70 2.83
N ASN A 15 13.93 22.34 3.15
CA ASN A 15 14.37 20.95 3.26
C ASN A 15 13.66 20.20 4.39
N VAL A 16 13.46 20.85 5.54
CA VAL A 16 12.70 20.27 6.67
C VAL A 16 11.24 20.06 6.28
N ASP A 17 10.59 21.03 5.64
CA ASP A 17 9.20 20.90 5.18
C ASP A 17 9.02 19.76 4.17
N VAL A 18 9.93 19.64 3.20
CA VAL A 18 9.95 18.54 2.23
C VAL A 18 10.09 17.19 2.92
N ALA A 19 11.02 17.08 3.88
CA ALA A 19 11.23 15.85 4.64
C ALA A 19 10.01 15.47 5.48
N VAL A 20 9.38 16.43 6.16
CA VAL A 20 8.15 16.21 6.96
C VAL A 20 7.00 15.74 6.06
N LYS A 21 6.81 16.35 4.89
CA LYS A 21 5.79 15.94 3.92
C LYS A 21 6.02 14.52 3.41
N SER A 22 7.26 14.18 3.07
CA SER A 22 7.61 12.82 2.63
C SER A 22 7.39 11.80 3.74
N ALA A 23 7.82 12.09 4.98
CA ALA A 23 7.59 11.23 6.13
C ALA A 23 6.09 11.01 6.39
N SER A 24 5.27 12.07 6.30
CA SER A 24 3.82 11.96 6.44
C SER A 24 3.19 11.08 5.35
N ALA A 25 3.63 11.22 4.10
CA ALA A 25 3.18 10.37 3.00
C ALA A 25 3.54 8.89 3.25
N VAL A 26 4.76 8.63 3.73
CA VAL A 26 5.19 7.28 4.10
C VAL A 26 4.33 6.69 5.20
N THR A 27 4.11 7.42 6.30
CA THR A 27 3.26 6.96 7.40
C THR A 27 1.86 6.59 6.92
N LYS A 28 1.24 7.43 6.08
CA LYS A 28 -0.10 7.16 5.53
C LYS A 28 -0.12 5.94 4.61
N GLY A 29 0.87 5.78 3.74
CA GLY A 29 0.96 4.61 2.86
C GLY A 29 1.14 3.31 3.64
N VAL A 30 2.00 3.32 4.68
CA VAL A 30 2.16 2.16 5.58
C VAL A 30 0.86 1.84 6.32
N GLN A 31 0.13 2.85 6.80
CA GLN A 31 -1.18 2.64 7.43
C GLN A 31 -2.19 2.00 6.45
N ALA A 32 -2.25 2.47 5.21
CA ALA A 32 -3.14 1.92 4.19
C ALA A 32 -2.79 0.44 3.86
N ILE A 33 -1.49 0.12 3.76
CA ILE A 33 -1.03 -1.27 3.58
C ILE A 33 -1.43 -2.14 4.78
N ALA A 34 -1.24 -1.64 6.00
CA ALA A 34 -1.61 -2.39 7.21
C ALA A 34 -3.12 -2.68 7.26
N VAL A 35 -3.96 -1.71 6.89
CA VAL A 35 -5.42 -1.89 6.80
C VAL A 35 -5.77 -2.96 5.76
N GLU A 36 -5.23 -2.88 4.54
CA GLU A 36 -5.55 -3.85 3.49
C GLU A 36 -5.07 -5.28 3.86
N VAL A 37 -3.94 -5.42 4.54
CA VAL A 37 -3.47 -6.72 5.04
C VAL A 37 -4.41 -7.27 6.13
N ALA A 38 -4.87 -6.42 7.05
CA ALA A 38 -5.81 -6.82 8.09
C ALA A 38 -7.17 -7.25 7.50
N ASP A 39 -7.69 -6.48 6.54
CA ASP A 39 -8.94 -6.78 5.85
C ASP A 39 -8.87 -8.10 5.07
N TYR A 40 -7.77 -8.32 4.34
CA TYR A 40 -7.55 -9.59 3.65
C TYR A 40 -7.48 -10.77 4.62
N SER A 41 -6.74 -10.63 5.73
CA SER A 41 -6.61 -11.67 6.75
C SER A 41 -7.96 -12.04 7.34
N LYS A 42 -8.80 -11.05 7.66
CA LYS A 42 -10.16 -11.25 8.15
C LYS A 42 -11.00 -12.01 7.11
N LYS A 43 -10.98 -11.58 5.85
CA LYS A 43 -11.71 -12.23 4.76
C LYS A 43 -11.27 -13.69 4.55
N SER A 44 -9.96 -13.95 4.53
CA SER A 44 -9.42 -15.31 4.38
C SER A 44 -9.85 -16.22 5.53
N PHE A 45 -9.89 -15.70 6.76
CA PHE A 45 -10.39 -16.44 7.91
C PHE A 45 -11.87 -16.78 7.78
N GLU A 46 -12.71 -15.79 7.44
CA GLU A 46 -14.15 -15.99 7.22
C GLU A 46 -14.43 -17.02 6.12
N GLN A 47 -13.71 -16.93 4.98
CA GLN A 47 -13.81 -17.90 3.89
C GLN A 47 -13.41 -19.31 4.31
N SER A 48 -12.33 -19.44 5.08
CA SER A 48 -11.85 -20.74 5.56
C SER A 48 -12.82 -21.37 6.55
N SER A 49 -13.33 -20.58 7.49
CA SER A 49 -14.34 -21.04 8.47
C SER A 49 -15.60 -21.52 7.76
N ALA A 50 -16.11 -20.74 6.80
CA ALA A 50 -17.29 -21.11 6.03
C ALA A 50 -17.08 -22.40 5.20
N ALA A 51 -15.89 -22.59 4.62
CA ALA A 51 -15.56 -23.83 3.92
C ALA A 51 -15.50 -25.02 4.88
N ALA A 52 -14.89 -24.85 6.06
CA ALA A 52 -14.82 -25.90 7.08
C ALA A 52 -16.21 -26.31 7.58
N GLU A 53 -17.08 -25.35 7.90
CA GLU A 53 -18.47 -25.63 8.31
C GLU A 53 -19.22 -26.42 7.24
N LYS A 54 -19.09 -26.02 5.96
CA LYS A 54 -19.72 -26.73 4.84
C LYS A 54 -19.16 -28.16 4.69
N LEU A 55 -17.84 -28.33 4.83
CA LEU A 55 -17.19 -29.64 4.75
C LEU A 55 -17.67 -30.58 5.87
N LEU A 56 -17.79 -30.09 7.10
CA LEU A 56 -18.32 -30.88 8.22
C LEU A 56 -19.77 -31.33 7.99
N GLY A 57 -20.55 -30.54 7.24
CA GLY A 57 -21.92 -30.88 6.84
C GLY A 57 -22.04 -31.72 5.57
N ALA A 58 -20.94 -32.07 4.90
CA ALA A 58 -20.97 -32.78 3.62
C ALA A 58 -21.41 -34.24 3.80
N LYS A 59 -22.41 -34.66 3.02
CA LYS A 59 -23.00 -36.01 3.09
C LYS A 59 -22.38 -37.01 2.10
N SER A 60 -21.47 -36.54 1.23
CA SER A 60 -20.78 -37.37 0.25
C SER A 60 -19.43 -36.76 -0.13
N LEU A 61 -18.55 -37.59 -0.69
CA LEU A 61 -17.24 -37.15 -1.19
C LEU A 61 -17.36 -36.17 -2.35
N ASP A 62 -18.32 -36.37 -3.27
CA ASP A 62 -18.54 -35.44 -4.38
C ASP A 62 -18.86 -34.03 -3.88
N LYS A 63 -19.67 -33.94 -2.81
CA LYS A 63 -20.05 -32.63 -2.26
C LYS A 63 -18.91 -31.98 -1.48
N ALA A 64 -18.09 -32.78 -0.78
CA ALA A 64 -16.86 -32.29 -0.17
C ALA A 64 -15.88 -31.75 -1.23
N PHE A 65 -15.74 -32.44 -2.37
CA PHE A 65 -14.86 -32.01 -3.45
C PHE A 65 -15.33 -30.70 -4.10
N GLU A 66 -16.63 -30.53 -4.30
CA GLU A 66 -17.22 -29.28 -4.78
C GLU A 66 -16.91 -28.12 -3.82
N ILE A 67 -17.14 -28.30 -2.52
CA ILE A 67 -16.86 -27.27 -1.49
C ILE A 67 -15.37 -26.88 -1.50
N GLN A 68 -14.48 -27.88 -1.56
CA GLN A 68 -13.03 -27.65 -1.58
C GLN A 68 -12.59 -26.92 -2.86
N SER A 69 -13.18 -27.28 -4.02
CA SER A 69 -12.89 -26.66 -5.31
C SER A 69 -13.32 -25.19 -5.33
N ASP A 70 -14.52 -24.89 -4.82
CA ASP A 70 -15.03 -23.53 -4.69
C ASP A 70 -14.15 -22.69 -3.75
N TYR A 71 -13.74 -23.26 -2.61
CA TYR A 71 -12.82 -22.59 -1.69
C TYR A 71 -11.49 -22.26 -2.35
N VAL A 72 -10.87 -23.21 -3.06
CA VAL A 72 -9.58 -23.00 -3.75
C VAL A 72 -9.72 -21.90 -4.81
N LYS A 73 -10.79 -21.93 -5.60
CA LYS A 73 -11.06 -20.90 -6.60
C LYS A 73 -11.22 -19.51 -5.96
N ALA A 74 -12.04 -19.40 -4.91
CA ALA A 74 -12.26 -18.14 -4.21
C ALA A 74 -10.99 -17.62 -3.51
N ALA A 75 -10.18 -18.52 -2.95
CA ALA A 75 -8.90 -18.18 -2.34
C ALA A 75 -7.90 -17.66 -3.39
N TYR A 76 -7.87 -18.28 -4.56
CA TYR A 76 -7.02 -17.84 -5.67
C TYR A 76 -7.41 -16.45 -6.18
N GLU A 77 -8.70 -16.23 -6.46
CA GLU A 77 -9.23 -14.92 -6.87
C GLU A 77 -8.95 -13.85 -5.81
N GLY A 78 -9.13 -14.20 -4.53
CA GLY A 78 -8.82 -13.33 -3.40
C GLY A 78 -7.34 -12.95 -3.34
N LEU A 79 -6.44 -13.92 -3.51
CA LEU A 79 -4.99 -13.69 -3.49
C LEU A 79 -4.54 -12.76 -4.62
N ILE A 80 -5.03 -12.99 -5.84
CA ILE A 80 -4.71 -12.13 -6.99
C ILE A 80 -5.20 -10.71 -6.73
N SER A 81 -6.44 -10.55 -6.25
CA SER A 81 -6.97 -9.24 -5.88
C SER A 81 -6.11 -8.56 -4.83
N GLN A 82 -5.65 -9.28 -3.81
CA GLN A 82 -4.79 -8.74 -2.75
C GLN A 82 -3.44 -8.30 -3.30
N ALA A 83 -2.81 -9.13 -4.14
CA ALA A 83 -1.53 -8.81 -4.76
C ALA A 83 -1.61 -7.55 -5.64
N THR A 84 -2.68 -7.43 -6.44
CA THR A 84 -2.92 -6.23 -7.27
C THR A 84 -3.06 -4.98 -6.40
N LYS A 85 -3.87 -5.05 -5.34
CA LYS A 85 -4.09 -3.91 -4.45
C LYS A 85 -2.83 -3.50 -3.69
N LEU A 86 -2.09 -4.47 -3.12
CA LEU A 86 -0.82 -4.18 -2.45
C LEU A 86 0.19 -3.56 -3.43
N GLY A 87 0.28 -4.07 -4.66
CA GLY A 87 1.14 -3.49 -5.70
C GLY A 87 0.78 -2.03 -6.00
N ALA A 88 -0.52 -1.71 -6.09
CA ALA A 88 -0.98 -0.34 -6.25
C ALA A 88 -0.62 0.55 -5.03
N LEU A 89 -0.88 0.07 -3.81
CA LEU A 89 -0.56 0.80 -2.58
C LEU A 89 0.94 1.10 -2.44
N TYR A 90 1.82 0.15 -2.79
CA TYR A 90 3.27 0.38 -2.79
C TYR A 90 3.69 1.37 -3.87
N THR A 91 3.07 1.31 -5.05
CA THR A 91 3.32 2.27 -6.13
C THR A 91 2.92 3.68 -5.73
N ASP A 92 1.75 3.84 -5.11
CA ASP A 92 1.24 5.13 -4.66
C ASP A 92 2.06 5.68 -3.49
N LEU A 93 2.46 4.83 -2.56
CA LEU A 93 3.42 5.18 -1.50
C LEU A 93 4.72 5.75 -2.10
N ALA A 94 5.32 5.07 -3.07
CA ALA A 94 6.54 5.54 -3.72
C ALA A 94 6.34 6.90 -4.41
N LYS A 95 5.24 7.07 -5.14
CA LYS A 95 4.90 8.35 -5.81
C LYS A 95 4.73 9.48 -4.80
N GLU A 96 3.90 9.30 -3.78
CA GLU A 96 3.61 10.34 -2.80
C GLU A 96 4.80 10.66 -1.89
N ALA A 97 5.69 9.69 -1.63
CA ALA A 97 6.93 9.93 -0.89
C ALA A 97 7.95 10.75 -1.70
N CYS A 98 8.00 10.57 -3.03
CA CYS A 98 8.93 11.27 -3.93
C CYS A 98 8.42 12.66 -4.38
N LYS A 99 7.11 12.86 -4.44
CA LYS A 99 6.46 14.10 -4.91
C LYS A 99 6.98 15.40 -4.24
N PRO A 100 7.24 15.45 -2.92
CA PRO A 100 7.81 16.65 -2.29
C PRO A 100 9.16 17.08 -2.88
N TYR A 101 9.92 16.14 -3.45
CA TYR A 101 11.24 16.37 -4.02
C TYR A 101 11.21 16.82 -5.49
N GLU A 102 10.13 16.60 -6.23
CA GLU A 102 9.99 17.05 -7.63
C GLU A 102 10.15 18.57 -7.75
N ASN A 103 9.58 19.30 -6.79
CA ASN A 103 9.69 20.76 -6.70
C ASN A 103 11.13 21.22 -6.39
N VAL A 104 11.90 20.42 -5.65
CA VAL A 104 13.31 20.70 -5.36
C VAL A 104 14.17 20.43 -6.59
N PHE A 105 13.99 19.28 -7.26
CA PHE A 105 14.72 18.93 -8.49
C PHE A 105 14.47 19.93 -9.63
N SER A 106 13.24 20.43 -9.78
CA SER A 106 12.91 21.45 -10.80
C SER A 106 13.65 22.79 -10.59
N ARG A 107 14.10 23.10 -9.36
CA ARG A 107 14.91 24.29 -9.05
C ARG A 107 16.41 24.11 -9.36
N PHE A 108 16.92 22.89 -9.34
CA PHE A 108 18.34 22.58 -9.59
C PHE A 108 18.61 21.99 -10.99
N GLY A 109 17.57 21.55 -11.70
CA GLY A 109 17.67 20.79 -12.96
C GLY A 109 17.50 21.57 -14.27
N ALA A 110 17.43 22.90 -14.27
CA ALA A 110 17.34 23.68 -15.50
C ALA A 110 18.40 24.79 -15.56
N PRO A 111 19.54 24.59 -16.25
CA PRO A 111 20.22 25.72 -16.85
C PRO A 111 19.30 26.25 -17.96
N LYS A 112 18.77 27.46 -17.81
CA LYS A 112 18.20 28.20 -18.95
C LYS A 112 19.35 28.44 -19.92
N SER A 113 19.33 27.75 -21.05
CA SER A 113 20.13 28.08 -22.22
C SER A 113 19.60 29.37 -22.85
#